data_AF-A0A7K8VB79-F1
#
_entry.id   AF-A0A7K8VB79-F1
#
_cell.length_a   1.000
_cell.length_b   1.000
_cell.length_c   1.000
_cell.angle_alpha   90.00
_cell.angle_beta   90.00
_cell.angle_gamma   90.00
#
_symmetry.space_group_name_H-M   'P 1'
#
loop_
_entity.id
_entity.type
_entity.pdbx_description
1 polymer ?
#
loop_
_entity_poly.entity_id
_entity_poly.type
_entity_poly.pdbx_seq_one_letter_code
_entity_poly.pdbx_strand_id
1 'polypeptide(L)'
;TGDVSVCLTTGDHDCRCRQGYSCTDSECQHCEKLPDCAEGEELVKLGIFDFTFKCKPCETGTYSDVVNGWCRNWTDCESSGFITVKRGNSTHDAIC
;
A
#
# COMPACT_ATOMS: atom_id res chain seq x y z
N THR A 1 16.27 24.02 7.55
CA THR A 1 17.17 23.37 6.58
C THR A 1 16.60 22.00 6.31
N GLY A 2 15.67 21.90 5.35
CA GLY A 2 15.01 20.64 5.01
C GLY A 2 15.91 19.87 4.07
N ASP A 3 16.39 18.72 4.52
CA ASP A 3 17.21 17.79 3.76
C ASP A 3 16.39 17.23 2.59
N VAL A 4 16.39 17.97 1.47
CA VAL A 4 16.06 17.39 0.18
C VAL A 4 17.29 16.56 -0.16
N SER A 5 17.22 15.26 0.10
CA SER A 5 18.18 14.30 -0.42
C SER A 5 17.97 14.27 -1.94
N VAL A 6 18.53 15.27 -2.62
CA VAL A 6 18.55 15.38 -4.08
C VAL A 6 19.28 14.15 -4.57
N CYS A 7 18.62 13.33 -5.38
CA CYS A 7 19.26 12.25 -6.12
C CYS A 7 20.24 12.89 -7.12
N LEU A 8 21.45 13.18 -6.64
CA LEU A 8 22.52 13.73 -7.43
C LEU A 8 23.13 12.59 -8.23
N THR A 9 22.93 12.66 -9.54
CA THR A 9 23.66 11.97 -10.61
C THR A 9 23.09 10.64 -11.11
N THR A 10 22.68 10.73 -12.38
CA THR A 10 22.51 9.66 -13.37
C THR A 10 23.50 8.51 -13.18
N GLY A 11 22.99 7.33 -12.81
CA GLY A 11 23.76 6.09 -12.78
C GLY A 11 23.64 5.28 -11.48
N ASP A 12 23.02 5.82 -10.44
CA ASP A 12 22.79 5.06 -9.22
C ASP A 12 21.48 4.27 -9.34
N HIS A 13 21.60 3.00 -9.72
CA HIS A 13 20.50 2.02 -9.68
C HIS A 13 19.92 1.81 -8.26
N ASP A 14 20.44 2.53 -7.24
CA ASP A 14 20.06 2.48 -5.83
C ASP A 14 19.53 3.83 -5.30
N CYS A 15 18.98 4.70 -6.15
CA CYS A 15 18.16 5.84 -5.70
C CYS A 15 16.87 5.33 -5.03
N ARG A 16 16.97 4.96 -3.75
CA ARG A 16 15.86 4.57 -2.91
C ARG A 16 15.40 5.77 -2.09
N CYS A 17 14.16 6.22 -2.33
CA CYS A 17 13.54 7.20 -1.46
C CYS A 17 13.50 6.66 -0.01
N ARG A 18 13.63 7.57 0.97
CA ARG A 18 13.49 7.23 2.39
C ARG A 18 12.16 6.51 2.67
N GLN A 19 12.11 5.72 3.72
CA GLN A 19 10.89 5.03 4.11
C GLN A 19 9.71 6.03 4.29
N GLY A 20 8.57 5.71 3.67
CA GLY A 20 7.40 6.60 3.58
C GLY A 20 7.42 7.58 2.40
N TYR A 21 8.40 7.50 1.50
CA TYR A 21 8.50 8.29 0.29
C TYR A 21 8.72 7.38 -0.93
N SER A 22 8.23 7.80 -2.10
CA SER A 22 8.43 7.08 -3.35
C SER A 22 8.65 8.04 -4.52
N CYS A 23 9.42 7.61 -5.52
CA CYS A 23 9.52 8.27 -6.81
C CYS A 23 8.13 8.31 -7.46
N THR A 24 7.82 9.32 -8.27
CA THR A 24 6.59 9.39 -9.09
C THR A 24 6.84 9.29 -10.59
N ASP A 25 8.12 9.22 -10.98
CA ASP A 25 8.60 9.11 -12.35
C ASP A 25 9.72 8.07 -12.46
N SER A 26 9.92 7.54 -13.67
CA SER A 26 11.02 6.64 -14.04
C SER A 26 12.41 7.19 -13.70
N GLU A 27 12.62 8.49 -13.82
CA GLU A 27 13.92 9.13 -13.57
C GLU A 27 14.18 9.35 -12.05
N CYS A 28 13.19 9.10 -11.18
CA CYS A 28 13.22 9.31 -9.74
C CYS A 28 13.90 10.63 -9.29
N GLN A 29 13.77 11.70 -10.08
CA GLN A 29 14.36 13.00 -9.75
C GLN A 29 13.70 13.62 -8.50
N HIS A 30 12.47 13.22 -8.19
CA HIS A 30 11.68 13.71 -7.07
C HIS A 30 11.09 12.55 -6.26
N CYS A 31 11.30 12.59 -4.94
CA CYS A 31 10.64 11.70 -3.98
C CYS A 31 9.43 12.42 -3.39
N GLU A 32 8.23 11.90 -3.63
CA GLU A 32 7.02 12.37 -2.95
C GLU A 32 6.75 11.57 -1.68
N LYS A 33 6.18 12.23 -0.68
CA LYS A 33 5.71 11.55 0.54
C LYS A 33 4.48 10.71 0.19
N LEU A 34 4.52 9.43 0.54
CA LEU A 34 3.36 8.55 0.41
C LEU A 34 2.26 8.99 1.39
N PRO A 35 0.98 8.98 0.97
CA PRO A 35 -0.12 9.19 1.89
C PRO A 35 -0.16 8.05 2.93
N ASP A 36 -0.55 8.40 4.15
CA ASP A 36 -0.77 7.43 5.22
C ASP A 36 -2.19 6.83 5.04
N CYS A 37 -2.27 5.59 4.58
CA CYS A 37 -3.53 4.90 4.35
C CYS A 37 -4.09 4.33 5.65
N ALA A 38 -5.38 4.55 5.90
CA ALA A 38 -6.03 4.07 7.11
C ALA A 38 -6.20 2.54 7.09
N GLU A 39 -6.64 1.98 8.22
CA GLU A 39 -7.12 0.60 8.24
C GLU A 39 -8.23 0.42 7.21
N GLY A 40 -8.18 -0.72 6.51
CA GLY A 40 -9.08 -1.05 5.41
C GLY A 40 -8.86 -0.26 4.13
N GLU A 41 -7.74 0.43 4.04
CA GLU A 41 -7.21 0.99 2.79
C GLU A 41 -5.85 0.40 2.49
N GLU A 42 -5.51 0.39 1.20
CA GLU A 42 -4.18 0.05 0.72
C GLU A 42 -3.63 1.13 -0.20
N LEU A 43 -2.31 1.24 -0.21
CA LEU A 43 -1.61 2.16 -1.09
C LEU A 43 -1.52 1.56 -2.49
N VAL A 44 -2.18 2.21 -3.46
CA VAL A 44 -2.14 1.80 -4.87
C VAL A 44 -1.32 2.78 -5.71
N LYS A 45 -0.52 2.21 -6.63
CA LYS A 45 0.19 2.95 -7.67
C LYS A 45 -0.71 3.10 -8.89
N LEU A 46 -1.02 4.32 -9.28
CA LEU A 46 -1.85 4.64 -10.44
C LEU A 46 -1.02 5.32 -11.52
N GLY A 47 -1.02 4.77 -12.73
CA GLY A 47 -0.24 5.27 -13.86
C GLY A 47 0.97 4.39 -14.20
N ILE A 48 1.49 4.56 -15.41
CA ILE A 48 2.53 3.68 -16.00
C ILE A 48 3.85 4.45 -16.15
N PHE A 49 3.80 5.63 -16.77
CA PHE A 49 4.96 6.52 -16.96
C PHE A 49 5.00 7.57 -15.85
N ASP A 50 3.99 8.42 -15.79
CA ASP A 50 3.69 9.24 -14.62
C ASP A 50 2.81 8.45 -13.67
N PHE A 51 3.26 8.25 -12.44
CA PHE A 51 2.49 7.51 -11.45
C PHE A 51 2.29 8.28 -10.15
N THR A 52 1.09 8.13 -9.61
CA THR A 52 0.68 8.73 -8.33
C THR A 52 0.30 7.63 -7.36
N PHE A 53 0.50 7.89 -6.07
CA PHE A 53 0.10 6.99 -5.01
C PHE A 53 -1.16 7.49 -4.35
N LYS A 54 -2.15 6.61 -4.21
CA LYS A 54 -3.41 6.93 -3.53
C LYS A 54 -3.81 5.79 -2.61
N CYS A 55 -4.52 6.12 -1.55
CA CYS A 55 -5.18 5.13 -0.71
C CYS A 55 -6.50 4.72 -1.37
N LYS A 56 -6.67 3.42 -1.57
CA LYS A 56 -7.91 2.83 -2.09
C LYS A 56 -8.49 1.92 -0.99
N PRO A 57 -9.81 1.94 -0.77
CA PRO A 57 -10.43 1.00 0.15
C PRO A 57 -10.28 -0.45 -0.33
N CYS A 58 -10.11 -1.37 0.61
CA CYS A 58 -10.06 -2.80 0.34
C CYS A 58 -11.33 -3.28 -0.37
N GLU A 59 -11.15 -4.12 -1.39
CA GLU A 59 -12.26 -4.71 -2.13
C GLU A 59 -13.01 -5.73 -1.27
N THR A 60 -14.26 -5.99 -1.63
CA THR A 60 -15.09 -6.97 -0.90
C THR A 60 -14.45 -8.35 -1.03
N GLY A 61 -14.18 -9.00 0.11
CA GLY A 61 -13.38 -10.22 0.15
C GLY A 61 -11.95 -10.01 0.65
N THR A 62 -11.54 -8.75 0.89
CA THR A 62 -10.24 -8.42 1.44
C THR A 62 -10.35 -7.47 2.64
N TYR A 63 -9.31 -7.47 3.48
CA TYR A 63 -9.21 -6.61 4.66
C TYR A 63 -7.77 -6.12 4.89
N SER A 64 -7.64 -5.01 5.61
CA SER A 64 -6.37 -4.49 6.13
C SER A 64 -6.60 -4.01 7.56
N ASP A 65 -6.02 -4.70 8.53
CA ASP A 65 -6.15 -4.43 9.97
C ASP A 65 -5.05 -3.51 10.51
N VAL A 66 -4.18 -2.99 9.64
CA VAL A 66 -3.07 -2.13 10.00
C VAL A 66 -3.02 -0.88 9.12
N VAL A 67 -2.62 0.25 9.72
CA VAL A 67 -2.35 1.49 9.00
C VAL A 67 -1.19 1.27 8.03
N ASN A 68 -1.31 1.80 6.81
CA ASN A 68 -0.38 1.54 5.70
C ASN A 68 -0.22 0.04 5.36
N GLY A 69 -1.23 -0.77 5.72
CA GLY A 69 -1.30 -2.17 5.36
C GLY A 69 -1.67 -2.41 3.90
N TRP A 70 -1.60 -3.66 3.48
CA TRP A 70 -2.06 -4.11 2.17
C TRP A 70 -3.32 -4.94 2.36
N CYS A 71 -4.24 -4.89 1.40
CA CYS A 71 -5.46 -5.67 1.49
C CYS A 71 -5.16 -7.16 1.30
N ARG A 72 -5.51 -7.96 2.30
CA ARG A 72 -5.35 -9.41 2.33
C ARG A 72 -6.70 -10.07 2.16
N ASN A 73 -6.75 -11.22 1.51
CA ASN A 73 -8.01 -11.97 1.39
C ASN A 73 -8.52 -12.40 2.77
N TRP A 74 -9.85 -12.38 2.94
CA TRP A 74 -10.48 -12.96 4.12
C TRP A 74 -10.14 -14.44 4.24
N THR A 75 -10.03 -14.90 5.47
CA THR A 75 -9.89 -16.31 5.80
C THR A 75 -11.09 -17.08 5.26
N ASP A 76 -10.80 -18.09 4.42
CA ASP A 76 -11.80 -19.02 3.92
C ASP A 76 -12.02 -20.14 4.94
N CYS A 77 -13.04 -19.95 5.77
CA CYS A 77 -13.45 -20.93 6.78
C CYS A 77 -13.88 -22.26 6.15
N GLU A 78 -14.60 -22.21 5.02
CA GLU A 78 -15.15 -23.42 4.38
C GLU A 78 -14.03 -24.31 3.83
N SER A 79 -12.99 -23.70 3.24
CA SER A 79 -11.78 -24.43 2.82
C SER A 79 -11.08 -25.14 3.97
N SER A 80 -11.27 -24.70 5.21
CA SER A 80 -10.71 -25.30 6.43
C SER A 80 -11.71 -26.21 7.17
N GLY A 81 -12.91 -26.42 6.61
CA GLY A 81 -13.97 -27.23 7.23
C GLY A 81 -14.70 -26.56 8.39
N PHE A 82 -14.52 -25.24 8.57
CA PHE A 82 -15.22 -24.43 9.55
C PHE A 82 -16.36 -23.64 8.90
N ILE A 83 -17.29 -23.17 9.72
CA ILE A 83 -18.35 -22.25 9.29
C ILE A 83 -17.92 -20.81 9.58
N THR A 84 -18.24 -19.89 8.69
CA THR A 84 -18.00 -18.46 8.93
C THR A 84 -19.00 -17.94 9.96
N VAL A 85 -18.54 -17.70 11.19
CA VAL A 85 -19.34 -17.13 12.28
C VAL A 85 -19.58 -15.64 12.06
N LYS A 86 -18.54 -14.92 11.62
CA LYS A 86 -18.62 -13.49 11.31
C LYS A 86 -17.94 -13.22 9.98
N ARG A 87 -18.68 -12.60 9.06
CA ARG A 87 -18.12 -12.15 7.78
C ARG A 87 -17.08 -11.05 8.05
N GLY A 88 -15.94 -11.13 7.36
CA GLY A 88 -14.95 -10.06 7.34
C GLY A 88 -15.51 -8.77 6.76
N ASN A 89 -14.81 -7.67 6.98
CA ASN A 89 -15.07 -6.37 6.36
C ASN A 89 -13.75 -5.81 5.82
N SER A 90 -13.71 -4.54 5.42
CA SER A 90 -12.47 -3.93 4.92
C SER A 90 -11.37 -3.83 6.00
N THR A 91 -11.69 -3.83 7.29
CA THR A 91 -10.71 -3.64 8.38
C THR A 91 -10.43 -4.89 9.21
N HIS A 92 -11.27 -5.92 9.11
CA HIS A 92 -11.23 -7.12 9.94
C HIS A 92 -11.43 -8.37 9.09
N ASP A 93 -10.73 -9.43 9.48
CA ASP A 93 -10.87 -10.74 8.87
C ASP A 93 -12.24 -11.39 9.16
N ALA A 94 -12.57 -12.41 8.38
CA ALA A 94 -13.63 -13.35 8.69
C ALA A 94 -13.23 -14.20 9.92
N ILE A 95 -14.22 -14.47 10.77
CA ILE A 95 -14.07 -15.34 11.94
C ILE A 95 -14.75 -16.66 11.66
N CYS A 96 -13.95 -17.72 11.80
CA CYS A 96 -14.36 -19.10 11.98
C CYS A 96 -14.31 -19.40 13.49
#